data_AF-A0A929EJQ1-F1
#
_entry.id   AF-A0A929EJQ1-F1
#
_cell.length_a   1.000
_cell.length_b   1.000
_cell.length_c   1.000
_cell.angle_alpha   90.00
_cell.angle_beta   90.00
_cell.angle_gamma   90.00
#
_symmetry.space_group_name_H-M   'P 1'
#
loop_
_entity.id
_entity.type
_entity.pdbx_description
1 polymer ?
#
loop_
_entity_poly.entity_id
_entity_poly.type
_entity_poly.pdbx_seq_one_letter_code
_entity_poly.pdbx_strand_id
1 'polypeptide(L)' 'MVDHDVIIIGAGLAGMRAAVEASRSGLNVAMVTKVHPVRSHSVAAQGGINA' A
#
# COMPACT_ATOMS: atom_id res chain seq x y z
N MET A 1 -17.86 -5.97 13.99
CA MET A 1 -16.48 -6.37 13.69
C MET A 1 -16.11 -5.68 12.38
N VAL A 2 -14.84 -5.29 12.19
CA VAL A 2 -14.42 -4.69 10.92
C VAL A 2 -13.81 -5.82 10.10
N ASP A 3 -14.44 -6.16 8.98
CA ASP A 3 -14.05 -7.29 8.13
C ASP A 3 -13.60 -6.79 6.76
N HIS A 4 -12.49 -7.35 6.28
CA HIS A 4 -11.90 -7.06 4.97
C HIS A 4 -11.36 -8.37 4.38
N ASP A 5 -11.48 -8.52 3.06
CA ASP A 5 -10.95 -9.69 2.35
C ASP A 5 -9.42 -9.70 2.38
N VAL A 6 -8.80 -8.51 2.37
CA VAL A 6 -7.35 -8.31 2.41
C VAL A 6 -7.00 -7.18 3.37
N ILE A 7 -6.00 -7.42 4.24
CA ILE A 7 -5.40 -6.39 5.08
C ILE A 7 -3.93 -6.22 4.69
N ILE A 8 -3.54 -4.99 4.41
CA ILE A 8 -2.16 -4.61 4.06
C ILE A 8 -1.58 -3.77 5.20
N ILE A 9 -0.47 -4.23 5.77
CA ILE A 9 0.26 -3.52 6.81
C ILE A 9 1.47 -2.81 6.19
N GLY A 10 1.36 -1.49 6.04
CA GLY A 10 2.37 -0.61 5.48
C GLY A 10 1.94 0.06 4.17
N ALA A 11 1.95 1.39 4.13
CA ALA A 11 1.57 2.18 2.95
C ALA A 11 2.79 2.69 2.15
N GLY A 12 3.81 1.84 1.98
CA GLY A 12 4.92 2.07 1.04
C GLY A 12 4.54 1.75 -0.40
N LEU A 13 5.47 1.89 -1.35
CA LEU A 13 5.21 1.59 -2.78
C LEU A 13 4.63 0.18 -2.99
N ALA A 14 5.21 -0.83 -2.35
CA ALA A 14 4.74 -2.22 -2.47
C ALA A 14 3.33 -2.42 -1.91
N GLY A 15 3.06 -1.90 -0.70
CA GLY A 15 1.75 -2.03 -0.06
C GLY A 15 0.64 -1.31 -0.83
N MET A 16 0.91 -0.09 -1.30
CA MET A 16 -0.05 0.65 -2.14
C MET A 16 -0.26 -0.04 -3.50
N ARG A 17 0.78 -0.58 -4.13
CA ARG A 17 0.63 -1.32 -5.40
C ARG A 17 -0.21 -2.59 -5.22
N ALA A 18 0.00 -3.32 -4.13
CA ALA A 18 -0.79 -4.49 -3.76
C ALA A 18 -2.25 -4.10 -3.45
N ALA A 19 -2.48 -2.99 -2.75
CA ALA A 19 -3.81 -2.48 -2.44
C ALA A 19 -4.61 -2.15 -3.71
N VAL A 20 -3.96 -1.49 -4.67
CA VAL A 20 -4.55 -1.18 -5.97
C VAL A 20 -4.91 -2.46 -6.73
N GLU A 21 -4.05 -3.48 -6.70
CA GLU A 21 -4.34 -4.74 -7.41
C GLU A 21 -5.49 -5.50 -6.76
N ALA A 22 -5.45 -5.68 -5.44
CA ALA A 22 -6.51 -6.38 -4.70
C ALA A 22 -7.87 -5.67 -4.86
N SER A 23 -7.88 -4.32 -4.82
CA SER A 23 -9.09 -3.54 -5.07
C SER A 23 -9.60 -3.71 -6.51
N ARG A 24 -8.71 -3.77 -7.51
CA ARG A 24 -9.09 -4.05 -8.91
C ARG A 24 -9.65 -5.45 -9.11
N SER A 25 -9.23 -6.41 -8.30
CA SER A 25 -9.82 -7.76 -8.25
C SER A 25 -11.19 -7.80 -7.55
N GLY A 26 -11.74 -6.67 -7.12
CA GLY A 26 -13.05 -6.59 -6.48
C GLY A 26 -13.06 -6.91 -4.99
N LEU A 27 -11.88 -7.01 -4.36
CA LEU A 27 -11.76 -7.32 -2.94
C LEU A 27 -11.93 -6.07 -2.08
N ASN A 28 -12.54 -6.22 -0.90
CA ASN A 28 -12.55 -5.21 0.14
C ASN A 28 -11.19 -5.19 0.84
N VAL A 29 -10.44 -4.09 0.66
CA VAL A 29 -9.06 -3.95 1.14
C VAL A 29 -8.98 -2.91 2.26
N ALA A 30 -8.39 -3.30 3.39
CA ALA A 30 -7.91 -2.37 4.40
C ALA A 30 -6.41 -2.16 4.31
N MET A 31 -5.97 -0.93 4.58
CA MET A 31 -4.56 -0.60 4.70
C MET A 31 -4.30 0.10 6.03
N VAL A 32 -3.33 -0.41 6.78
CA VAL A 32 -2.89 0.15 8.06
C VAL A 32 -1.45 0.60 7.92
N THR A 33 -1.15 1.84 8.34
CA THR A 33 0.20 2.40 8.23
C THR A 33 0.50 3.29 9.42
N LYS A 34 1.77 3.27 9.86
CA LYS A 34 2.25 4.06 11.01
C LYS A 34 2.23 5.57 10.74
N VAL A 35 2.41 5.96 9.48
CA VAL A 35 2.45 7.36 9.03
C VAL A 35 1.56 7.53 7.82
N HIS A 36 1.18 8.78 7.52
CA HIS A 36 0.46 9.13 6.31
C HIS A 36 1.12 8.49 5.08
N PRO A 37 0.38 7.86 4.14
CA PRO A 37 0.93 7.08 3.03
C PRO A 37 2.05 7.78 2.24
N VAL A 38 1.88 9.08 1.96
CA VAL A 38 2.87 9.90 1.24
C VAL A 38 4.16 10.19 2.03
N ARG A 39 4.26 9.75 3.29
CA ARG A 39 5.44 9.86 4.15
C ARG A 39 6.12 8.51 4.40
N SER A 40 5.81 7.49 3.60
CA SER A 40 6.58 6.24 3.63
C SER A 40 8.01 6.49 3.14
N HIS A 41 8.98 5.70 3.62
CA HIS A 41 10.40 5.89 3.27
C HIS A 41 10.68 5.73 1.76
N SER A 42 9.76 5.09 1.02
CA SER A 42 9.84 5.03 -0.44
C SER A 42 9.84 6.42 -1.10
N VAL A 43 9.25 7.45 -0.45
CA VAL A 43 9.26 8.83 -0.97
C VAL A 43 10.68 9.43 -1.00
N ALA A 44 11.60 8.91 -0.19
CA ALA A 44 12.96 9.39 -0.11
C ALA A 44 13.87 8.86 -1.24
N ALA A 45 13.37 8.00 -2.13
CA ALA A 45 14.15 7.49 -3.25
C ALA A 45 14.45 8.63 -4.25
N GLN A 46 15.73 8.83 -4.59
CA GLN A 46 16.18 9.90 -5.50
C GLN A 46 16.93 9.39 -6.75
N GLY A 47 17.38 8.13 -6.73
CA GLY A 47 18.17 7.58 -7.86
C GLY A 47 17.33 7.24 -9.09
N GLY A 48 16.09 6.79 -8.89
CA GLY A 48 15.21 6.29 -9.94
C GLY A 48 14.86 4.81 -9.75
N ILE A 49 14.18 4.24 -10.74
CA ILE A 49 13.81 2.82 -10.80
C ILE A 49 14.55 2.20 -11.98
N ASN A 50 15.24 1.09 -11.76
CA ASN A 50 15.86 0.32 -12.83
C ASN A 50 14.79 -0.50 -13.58
N ALA A 51 14.95 -0.64 -14.89
CA ALA A 51 14.07 -1.43 -15.76
C ALA A 51 14.59 -2.85 -15.96
#